data_AF-A0AB35S6F6-F1
#
_entry.id   AF-A0AB35S6F6-F1
#
_cell.length_a   1.000
_cell.length_b   1.000
_cell.length_c   1.000
_cell.angle_alpha   90.00
_cell.angle_beta   90.00
_cell.angle_gamma   90.00
#
_symmetry.space_group_name_H-M   'P 1'
#
loop_
_entity.id
_entity.type
_entity.pdbx_description
1 polymer ?
#
loop_
_entity_poly.entity_id
_entity_poly.type
_entity_poly.pdbx_seq_one_letter_code
_entity_poly.pdbx_strand_id
1 'polypeptide(L)'
;MTSNNTLSWMEKDPFIKLFNRGGYVLDFNDFRFDAFTQESIGVPLLTRYGLSKGKSLEQFVNEAPRNAALKLFSDLMDYYEYAFIQKDDGDTDYQRLYKRCKEILSSTAQDGVKEAGMFFNVIIRYDESQAISPDRMFEGTSPQIAARFKNYDGSPNFDLLRTLPTIATREFYQDDSIVARLGYLGPSPTHQLSEVIETFPATKLNDILPQTGWLGSRTRWMVLAGDPYRLVGNVQENYQAIQNPAVIQFPQLPVNEKQIAVMMPFNDSYLTPSEDPVYKAIKTAGEQAGFSCVRADEIRTPTDIKDDIFKLIEGSKIIVADLSGGNRNVYYEMGLAHARGRIVIPISGDDEKLPFDIGHIRTVFFHRDLHGIEGLTRDLTQVLNAVS
;
A
#
# COMPACT_ATOMS: atom_id res chain seq x y z
N MET A 1 17.41 30.71 -1.75
CA MET A 1 16.65 30.70 -0.48
C MET A 1 16.99 29.39 0.20
N THR A 2 17.62 29.44 1.37
CA THR A 2 18.03 28.25 2.14
C THR A 2 16.80 27.45 2.53
N SER A 3 16.60 26.29 1.90
CA SER A 3 15.59 25.32 2.31
C SER A 3 15.88 24.91 3.75
N ASN A 4 15.00 25.29 4.69
CA ASN A 4 15.13 24.90 6.09
C ASN A 4 15.16 23.37 6.19
N ASN A 5 16.34 22.82 6.52
CA ASN A 5 16.59 21.39 6.51
C ASN A 5 16.07 20.70 7.79
N THR A 6 15.48 21.46 8.72
CA THR A 6 14.95 21.00 10.02
C THR A 6 13.50 21.47 10.18
N LEU A 7 12.71 20.75 11.00
CA LEU A 7 11.34 21.17 11.32
C LEU A 7 11.35 22.53 12.05
N SER A 8 10.33 23.36 11.81
CA SER A 8 10.11 24.58 12.56
C SER A 8 9.60 24.28 13.98
N TRP A 9 9.68 25.27 14.87
CA TRP A 9 9.12 25.14 16.22
C TRP A 9 7.60 24.84 16.20
N MET A 10 6.85 25.49 15.31
CA MET A 10 5.40 25.29 15.16
C MET A 10 5.04 23.87 14.69
N GLU A 11 5.94 23.20 13.97
CA GLU A 11 5.75 21.82 13.55
C GLU A 11 6.12 20.82 14.65
N LYS A 12 7.13 21.11 15.49
CA LYS A 12 7.62 20.18 16.53
C LYS A 12 6.80 20.21 17.81
N ASP A 13 6.40 21.41 18.25
CA ASP A 13 5.79 21.64 19.56
C ASP A 13 4.56 20.76 19.85
N PRO A 14 3.63 20.54 18.89
CA PRO A 14 2.50 19.66 19.11
C PRO A 14 2.90 18.20 19.40
N PHE A 15 3.88 17.65 18.69
CA PHE A 15 4.35 16.28 18.90
C PHE A 15 5.06 16.13 20.24
N ILE A 16 5.91 17.09 20.59
CA ILE A 16 6.60 17.06 21.88
C ILE A 16 5.59 17.11 23.03
N LYS A 17 4.58 17.97 22.97
CA LYS A 17 3.53 18.03 23.99
C LYS A 17 2.67 16.76 24.05
N LEU A 18 2.42 16.12 22.92
CA LEU A 18 1.63 14.89 22.86
C LEU A 18 2.37 13.70 23.49
N PHE A 19 3.66 13.55 23.15
CA PHE A 19 4.47 12.39 23.51
C PHE A 19 5.24 12.55 24.82
N ASN A 20 5.78 13.73 25.11
CA ASN A 20 6.59 14.00 26.31
C ASN A 20 5.71 14.53 27.46
N ARG A 21 5.17 13.61 28.26
CA ARG A 21 4.30 13.90 29.42
C ARG A 21 5.12 14.05 30.68
N GLY A 22 5.73 15.23 30.87
CA GLY A 22 6.50 15.53 32.08
C GLY A 22 7.84 14.77 32.17
N GLY A 23 8.50 14.52 31.03
CA GLY A 23 9.78 13.81 30.94
C GLY A 23 9.64 12.32 30.60
N TYR A 24 8.42 11.79 30.66
CA TYR A 24 8.08 10.45 30.19
C TYR A 24 7.60 10.52 28.75
N VAL A 25 8.32 9.85 27.86
CA VAL A 25 7.86 9.69 26.48
C VAL A 25 6.89 8.51 26.46
N LEU A 26 5.59 8.81 26.42
CA LEU A 26 4.50 7.83 26.53
C LEU A 26 4.72 6.86 27.71
N ASP A 27 4.49 5.55 27.53
CA ASP A 27 4.75 4.51 28.52
C ASP A 27 6.07 3.76 28.29
N PHE A 28 6.99 4.32 27.48
CA PHE A 28 8.28 3.69 27.24
C PHE A 28 9.16 3.69 28.49
N ASN A 29 9.76 2.55 28.80
CA ASN A 29 10.96 2.49 29.65
C ASN A 29 12.21 2.80 28.81
N ASP A 30 13.34 3.06 29.48
CA ASP A 30 14.56 3.53 28.81
C ASP A 30 15.07 2.54 27.74
N PHE A 31 15.09 1.25 28.06
CA PHE A 31 15.50 0.19 27.13
C PHE A 31 14.58 0.12 25.89
N ARG A 32 13.25 0.14 26.11
CA ARG A 32 12.28 0.07 25.01
C ARG A 32 12.29 1.34 24.16
N PHE A 33 12.56 2.50 24.76
CA PHE A 33 12.67 3.75 24.03
C PHE A 33 13.88 3.75 23.08
N ASP A 34 15.03 3.26 23.53
CA ASP A 34 16.21 3.11 22.68
C ASP A 34 16.02 2.06 21.59
N ALA A 35 15.41 0.92 21.92
CA ALA A 35 15.09 -0.10 20.92
C ALA A 35 14.14 0.45 19.84
N PHE A 36 13.07 1.15 20.27
CA PHE A 36 12.09 1.75 19.36
C PHE A 36 12.74 2.80 18.44
N THR A 37 13.57 3.69 18.99
CA THR A 37 14.24 4.73 18.21
C THR A 37 15.33 4.17 17.30
N GLN A 38 16.03 3.12 17.73
CA GLN A 38 16.95 2.35 16.88
C GLN A 38 16.23 1.72 15.69
N GLU A 39 15.05 1.13 15.89
CA GLU A 39 14.25 0.53 14.82
C GLU A 39 13.65 1.58 13.89
N SER A 40 13.16 2.69 14.44
CA SER A 40 12.49 3.77 13.71
C SER A 40 13.44 4.56 12.81
N ILE A 41 14.58 5.01 13.37
CA ILE A 41 15.49 5.98 12.73
C ILE A 41 16.96 5.55 12.78
N GLY A 42 17.26 4.33 13.21
CA GLY A 42 18.63 3.82 13.28
C GLY A 42 19.47 4.39 14.41
N VAL A 43 18.85 5.11 15.37
CA VAL A 43 19.56 5.83 16.44
C VAL A 43 18.92 5.55 17.80
N PRO A 44 19.65 4.98 18.77
CA PRO A 44 19.16 4.81 20.14
C PRO A 44 19.35 6.14 20.89
N LEU A 45 18.27 6.89 21.07
CA LEU A 45 18.36 8.31 21.48
C LEU A 45 19.00 8.53 22.86
N LEU A 46 18.68 7.72 23.87
CA LEU A 46 19.28 7.84 25.20
C LEU A 46 20.76 7.51 25.15
N THR A 47 21.13 6.43 24.45
CA THR A 47 22.53 6.06 24.25
C THR A 47 23.31 7.16 23.53
N ARG A 48 22.71 7.82 22.53
CA ARG A 48 23.34 8.91 21.77
C ARG A 48 23.52 10.19 22.58
N TYR A 49 22.47 10.63 23.30
CA TYR A 49 22.46 11.95 23.92
C TYR A 49 22.82 11.95 25.41
N GLY A 50 22.67 10.81 26.10
CA GLY A 50 22.92 10.71 27.54
C GLY A 50 21.98 11.58 28.40
N LEU A 51 20.80 11.93 27.88
CA LEU A 51 19.79 12.75 28.55
C LEU A 51 18.56 11.90 28.91
N SER A 52 17.58 12.49 29.60
CA SER A 52 16.28 11.82 29.81
C SER A 52 15.55 11.57 28.48
N LYS A 53 14.57 10.66 28.44
CA LYS A 53 13.79 10.34 27.22
C LYS A 53 13.23 11.59 26.54
N GLY A 54 12.52 12.42 27.29
CA GLY A 54 11.96 13.67 26.77
C GLY A 54 13.02 14.63 26.22
N LYS A 55 14.12 14.82 26.96
CA LYS A 55 15.22 15.70 26.54
C LYS A 55 15.96 15.15 25.32
N SER A 56 16.13 13.83 25.22
CA SER A 56 16.78 13.17 24.08
C SER A 56 15.90 13.26 22.82
N LEU A 57 14.59 13.09 22.96
CA LEU A 57 13.62 13.31 21.88
C LEU A 57 13.67 14.76 21.38
N GLU A 58 13.57 15.73 22.30
CA GLU A 58 13.63 17.16 21.98
C GLU A 58 14.95 17.55 21.32
N GLN A 59 16.08 17.08 21.85
CA GLN A 59 17.39 17.32 21.30
C GLN A 59 17.50 16.78 19.87
N PHE A 60 17.06 15.53 19.65
CA PHE A 60 17.06 14.92 18.33
C PHE A 60 16.24 15.73 17.32
N VAL A 61 14.98 16.06 17.61
CA VAL A 61 14.13 16.75 16.64
C VAL A 61 14.61 18.17 16.34
N ASN A 62 15.38 18.77 17.26
CA ASN A 62 15.98 20.08 17.06
C ASN A 62 17.12 20.09 16.04
N GLU A 63 17.97 19.05 16.03
CA GLU A 63 19.14 18.96 15.15
C GLU A 63 18.92 18.06 13.91
N ALA A 64 17.96 17.15 13.98
CA ALA A 64 17.75 16.14 12.95
C ALA A 64 17.22 16.75 11.65
N PRO A 65 17.61 16.17 10.49
CA PRO A 65 16.95 16.44 9.22
C PRO A 65 15.43 16.28 9.33
N ARG A 66 14.70 17.16 8.63
CA ARG A 66 13.23 17.23 8.69
C ARG A 66 12.56 15.87 8.50
N ASN A 67 13.03 15.06 7.55
CA ASN A 67 12.51 13.73 7.26
C ASN A 67 12.75 12.72 8.40
N ALA A 68 13.91 12.74 9.04
CA ALA A 68 14.22 11.85 10.15
C ALA A 68 13.35 12.18 11.37
N ALA A 69 13.14 13.47 11.65
CA ALA A 69 12.23 13.91 12.71
C ALA A 69 10.77 13.51 12.41
N LEU A 70 10.30 13.69 11.16
CA LEU A 70 8.95 13.28 10.76
C LEU A 70 8.74 11.77 10.79
N LYS A 71 9.74 10.97 10.40
CA LYS A 71 9.67 9.50 10.49
C LYS A 71 9.50 9.05 11.95
N LEU A 72 10.33 9.57 12.85
CA LEU A 72 10.23 9.27 14.27
C LEU A 72 8.87 9.68 14.84
N PHE A 73 8.37 10.86 14.48
CA PHE A 73 7.04 11.31 14.89
C PHE A 73 5.91 10.45 14.31
N SER A 74 6.02 9.99 13.07
CA SER A 74 5.04 9.09 12.46
C SER A 74 4.97 7.77 13.23
N ASP A 75 6.11 7.16 13.54
CA ASP A 75 6.13 5.87 14.25
C ASP A 75 5.61 6.03 15.70
N LEU A 76 5.94 7.14 16.35
CA LEU A 76 5.39 7.47 17.67
C LEU A 76 3.88 7.71 17.62
N MET A 77 3.35 8.27 16.52
CA MET A 77 1.91 8.39 16.30
C MET A 77 1.24 7.02 16.14
N ASP A 78 1.83 6.09 15.39
CA ASP A 78 1.29 4.74 15.23
C ASP A 78 1.22 4.01 16.58
N TYR A 79 2.28 4.15 17.40
CA TYR A 79 2.28 3.61 18.75
C TYR A 79 1.23 4.29 19.66
N TYR A 80 1.09 5.61 19.54
CA TYR A 80 0.07 6.38 20.28
C TYR A 80 -1.35 5.92 19.92
N GLU A 81 -1.65 5.74 18.64
CA GLU A 81 -2.94 5.23 18.15
C GLU A 81 -3.23 3.83 18.68
N TYR A 82 -2.22 2.97 18.75
CA TYR A 82 -2.37 1.63 19.31
C TYR A 82 -2.59 1.62 20.82
N ALA A 83 -1.82 2.39 21.60
CA ALA A 83 -1.72 2.23 23.06
C ALA A 83 -2.42 3.30 23.90
N PHE A 84 -2.76 4.47 23.33
CA PHE A 84 -3.21 5.66 24.08
C PHE A 84 -4.50 6.30 23.56
N ILE A 85 -4.90 6.10 22.29
CA ILE A 85 -6.05 6.81 21.72
C ILE A 85 -7.35 6.62 22.52
N GLN A 86 -7.62 5.40 22.99
CA GLN A 86 -8.81 5.11 23.81
C GLN A 86 -8.66 5.62 25.24
N LYS A 87 -7.42 5.68 25.77
CA LYS A 87 -7.15 6.15 27.14
C LYS A 87 -7.32 7.66 27.26
N ASP A 88 -7.01 8.39 26.19
CA ASP A 88 -7.06 9.84 26.15
C ASP A 88 -8.34 10.39 25.50
N ASP A 89 -9.32 9.53 25.14
CA ASP A 89 -10.56 9.94 24.44
C ASP A 89 -11.45 10.91 25.25
N GLY A 90 -11.20 11.06 26.55
CA GLY A 90 -11.87 12.06 27.39
C GLY A 90 -11.10 13.37 27.57
N ASP A 91 -9.85 13.46 27.10
CA ASP A 91 -8.98 14.61 27.33
C ASP A 91 -8.95 15.54 26.09
N THR A 92 -9.62 16.67 26.22
CA THR A 92 -9.77 17.64 25.13
C THR A 92 -8.45 18.24 24.65
N ASP A 93 -7.42 18.29 25.51
CA ASP A 93 -6.12 18.85 25.13
C ASP A 93 -5.30 17.84 24.32
N TYR A 94 -5.29 16.56 24.72
CA TYR A 94 -4.63 15.51 23.93
C TYR A 94 -5.33 15.25 22.60
N GLN A 95 -6.66 15.30 22.54
CA GLN A 95 -7.39 15.20 21.28
C GLN A 95 -7.03 16.33 20.30
N ARG A 96 -6.88 17.57 20.79
CA ARG A 96 -6.45 18.71 19.97
C ARG A 96 -5.02 18.52 19.47
N LEU A 97 -4.11 18.10 20.34
CA LEU A 97 -2.72 17.82 19.98
C LEU A 97 -2.64 16.69 18.95
N TYR A 98 -3.36 15.58 19.16
CA TYR A 98 -3.44 14.46 18.23
C TYR A 98 -3.91 14.91 16.84
N LYS A 99 -5.04 15.63 16.77
CA LYS A 99 -5.57 16.16 15.51
C LYS A 99 -4.53 17.07 14.82
N ARG A 100 -3.87 17.94 15.58
CA ARG A 100 -2.84 18.83 15.04
C ARG A 100 -1.62 18.08 14.51
N CYS A 101 -1.18 17.03 15.20
CA CYS A 101 -0.10 16.15 14.74
C CYS A 101 -0.47 15.44 13.44
N LYS A 102 -1.71 14.92 13.31
CA LYS A 102 -2.21 14.31 12.06
C LYS A 102 -2.29 15.31 10.92
N GLU A 103 -2.72 16.56 11.18
CA GLU A 103 -2.71 17.64 10.19
C GLU A 103 -1.29 17.96 9.72
N ILE A 104 -0.31 18.01 10.63
CA ILE A 104 1.09 18.25 10.26
C ILE A 104 1.60 17.10 9.39
N LEU A 105 1.41 15.84 9.81
CA LEU A 105 1.83 14.67 9.02
C LEU A 105 1.15 14.61 7.65
N SER A 106 -0.15 14.92 7.57
CA SER A 106 -0.92 14.90 6.31
C SER A 106 -0.66 16.11 5.40
N SER A 107 -0.40 17.30 5.95
CA SER A 107 0.02 18.46 5.15
C SER A 107 1.40 18.25 4.55
N THR A 108 2.31 17.55 5.23
CA THR A 108 3.53 17.03 4.60
C THR A 108 3.29 16.00 3.51
N ALA A 109 2.17 15.28 3.54
CA ALA A 109 1.77 14.37 2.47
C ALA A 109 1.12 15.12 1.28
N GLN A 110 0.62 16.35 1.47
CA GLN A 110 0.01 17.15 0.41
C GLN A 110 1.01 17.98 -0.42
N ASP A 111 2.22 18.26 0.09
CA ASP A 111 3.35 18.69 -0.76
C ASP A 111 3.96 17.53 -1.58
N GLY A 112 3.43 16.32 -1.42
CA GLY A 112 3.88 15.08 -2.06
C GLY A 112 2.72 14.17 -2.46
N VAL A 113 1.68 14.70 -3.11
CA VAL A 113 0.55 13.90 -3.58
C VAL A 113 1.05 12.78 -4.51
N LYS A 114 0.73 11.53 -4.12
CA LYS A 114 1.08 10.20 -4.68
C LYS A 114 2.38 9.57 -4.16
N GLU A 115 2.37 9.00 -2.95
CA GLU A 115 3.30 7.88 -2.67
C GLU A 115 2.87 7.02 -1.46
N ALA A 116 1.74 6.33 -1.57
CA ALA A 116 1.63 4.98 -1.00
C ALA A 116 2.37 4.02 -1.97
N GLY A 117 3.68 4.27 -2.17
CA GLY A 117 4.43 3.70 -3.29
C GLY A 117 5.29 2.53 -2.81
N MET A 118 5.04 1.35 -3.37
CA MET A 118 6.05 0.30 -3.42
C MET A 118 7.33 0.88 -4.06
N PHE A 119 8.51 0.44 -3.65
CA PHE A 119 9.79 0.87 -4.23
C PHE A 119 10.53 -0.32 -4.83
N PHE A 120 11.36 -0.07 -5.83
CA PHE A 120 12.19 -1.10 -6.43
C PHE A 120 13.54 -0.54 -6.88
N ASN A 121 14.55 -1.40 -6.90
CA ASN A 121 15.87 -1.07 -7.42
C ASN A 121 15.90 -1.23 -8.94
N VAL A 122 16.61 -0.34 -9.61
CA VAL A 122 17.07 -0.53 -10.99
C VAL A 122 18.59 -0.40 -11.00
N ILE A 123 19.25 -1.48 -11.37
CA ILE A 123 20.68 -1.64 -11.35
C ILE A 123 21.15 -1.87 -12.78
N ILE A 124 21.92 -0.93 -13.31
CA ILE A 124 22.52 -1.00 -14.65
C ILE A 124 24.03 -1.00 -14.47
N ARG A 125 24.75 -1.93 -15.10
CA ARG A 125 26.22 -2.03 -14.96
C ARG A 125 26.92 -2.48 -16.22
N TYR A 126 28.12 -1.96 -16.45
CA TYR A 126 29.00 -2.50 -17.48
C TYR A 126 29.49 -3.93 -17.15
N ASP A 127 29.89 -4.13 -15.89
CA ASP A 127 30.39 -5.39 -15.35
C ASP A 127 29.63 -5.79 -14.07
N GLU A 128 28.88 -6.88 -14.15
CA GLU A 128 28.07 -7.39 -13.03
C GLU A 128 28.87 -8.18 -11.99
N SER A 129 30.14 -8.48 -12.27
CA SER A 129 31.06 -9.08 -11.29
C SER A 129 31.55 -8.06 -10.26
N GLN A 130 31.40 -6.76 -10.55
CA GLN A 130 31.86 -5.68 -9.71
C GLN A 130 30.70 -5.04 -8.93
N ALA A 131 31.00 -4.60 -7.70
CA ALA A 131 30.08 -3.81 -6.89
C ALA A 131 29.91 -2.40 -7.49
N ILE A 132 28.71 -1.84 -7.37
CA ILE A 132 28.47 -0.43 -7.71
C ILE A 132 29.14 0.47 -6.68
N SER A 133 29.91 1.45 -7.15
CA SER A 133 30.47 2.49 -6.28
C SER A 133 29.36 3.31 -5.61
N PRO A 134 29.46 3.64 -4.31
CA PRO A 134 28.48 4.48 -3.62
C PRO A 134 28.12 5.78 -4.34
N ASP A 135 29.06 6.40 -5.06
CA ASP A 135 28.83 7.64 -5.84
C ASP A 135 27.88 7.46 -7.04
N ARG A 136 27.69 6.20 -7.47
CA ARG A 136 26.77 5.81 -8.56
C ARG A 136 25.41 5.33 -8.03
N MET A 137 25.26 5.28 -6.71
CA MET A 137 24.00 4.91 -6.07
C MET A 137 23.11 6.12 -5.90
N PHE A 138 21.80 5.90 -6.09
CA PHE A 138 20.78 6.92 -6.13
C PHE A 138 20.95 7.94 -7.27
N GLU A 139 21.82 7.68 -8.25
CA GLU A 139 22.05 8.56 -9.41
C GLU A 139 20.82 8.53 -10.33
N GLY A 140 19.96 9.56 -10.24
CA GLY A 140 18.67 9.62 -10.94
C GLY A 140 17.47 9.21 -10.07
N THR A 141 17.67 8.93 -8.79
CA THR A 141 16.60 8.76 -7.80
C THR A 141 16.16 10.12 -7.26
N SER A 142 14.85 10.31 -7.01
CA SER A 142 14.39 11.55 -6.39
C SER A 142 15.05 11.73 -5.01
N PRO A 143 15.42 12.95 -4.60
CA PRO A 143 16.03 13.18 -3.28
C PRO A 143 15.19 12.65 -2.11
N GLN A 144 13.86 12.75 -2.24
CA GLN A 144 12.89 12.26 -1.26
C GLN A 144 12.94 10.74 -1.12
N ILE A 145 12.98 10.00 -2.23
CA ILE A 145 13.08 8.53 -2.23
C ILE A 145 14.47 8.12 -1.73
N ALA A 146 15.54 8.74 -2.24
CA ALA A 146 16.91 8.41 -1.86
C ALA A 146 17.15 8.53 -0.35
N ALA A 147 16.56 9.54 0.29
CA ALA A 147 16.68 9.76 1.73
C ALA A 147 16.07 8.62 2.57
N ARG A 148 15.13 7.83 2.03
CA ARG A 148 14.50 6.69 2.73
C ARG A 148 15.38 5.46 2.78
N PHE A 149 16.37 5.36 1.90
CA PHE A 149 17.25 4.21 1.73
C PHE A 149 18.72 4.53 2.03
N LYS A 150 18.96 5.64 2.74
CA LYS A 150 20.27 6.05 3.24
C LYS A 150 20.32 5.93 4.76
N ASN A 151 21.51 5.63 5.27
CA ASN A 151 21.84 5.77 6.67
C ASN A 151 21.91 7.25 7.07
N TYR A 152 21.95 7.52 8.37
CA TYR A 152 22.02 8.89 8.91
C TYR A 152 23.25 9.68 8.42
N ASP A 153 24.36 9.00 8.16
CA ASP A 153 25.59 9.59 7.62
C ASP A 153 25.51 9.87 6.09
N GLY A 154 24.38 9.56 5.47
CA GLY A 154 24.14 9.73 4.04
C GLY A 154 24.65 8.56 3.17
N SER A 155 25.30 7.56 3.77
CA SER A 155 25.73 6.34 3.07
C SER A 155 24.53 5.46 2.68
N PRO A 156 24.61 4.64 1.62
CA PRO A 156 23.54 3.72 1.26
C PRO A 156 23.25 2.69 2.37
N ASN A 157 21.97 2.50 2.70
CA ASN A 157 21.53 1.44 3.61
C ASN A 157 21.27 0.15 2.81
N PHE A 158 22.26 -0.73 2.76
CA PHE A 158 22.17 -1.98 2.00
C PHE A 158 21.14 -2.97 2.55
N ASP A 159 20.86 -2.95 3.85
CA ASP A 159 19.88 -3.85 4.44
C ASP A 159 18.47 -3.50 3.97
N LEU A 160 18.13 -2.20 3.95
CA LEU A 160 16.87 -1.73 3.37
C LEU A 160 16.81 -1.97 1.86
N LEU A 161 17.88 -1.65 1.14
CA LEU A 161 17.93 -1.81 -0.33
C LEU A 161 17.76 -3.28 -0.77
N ARG A 162 18.24 -4.25 0.02
CA ARG A 162 18.06 -5.68 -0.28
C ARG A 162 16.62 -6.16 -0.14
N THR A 163 15.79 -5.47 0.64
CA THR A 163 14.36 -5.85 0.79
C THR A 163 13.51 -5.49 -0.43
N LEU A 164 14.04 -4.65 -1.32
CA LEU A 164 13.30 -4.20 -2.51
C LEU A 164 13.43 -5.21 -3.66
N PRO A 165 12.35 -5.41 -4.43
CA PRO A 165 12.46 -6.01 -5.77
C PRO A 165 13.49 -5.25 -6.59
N THR A 166 14.25 -5.95 -7.41
CA THR A 166 15.41 -5.41 -8.11
C THR A 166 15.42 -5.85 -9.56
N ILE A 167 15.43 -4.87 -10.45
CA ILE A 167 15.75 -5.06 -11.86
C ILE A 167 17.26 -4.89 -12.02
N ALA A 168 17.94 -5.90 -12.55
CA ALA A 168 19.36 -5.87 -12.85
C ALA A 168 19.60 -6.16 -14.33
N THR A 169 20.43 -5.34 -14.99
CA THR A 169 20.83 -5.54 -16.37
C THR A 169 22.23 -4.98 -16.65
N ARG A 170 22.82 -5.42 -17.77
CA ARG A 170 24.02 -4.79 -18.29
C ARG A 170 23.68 -3.46 -18.93
N GLU A 171 24.66 -2.57 -19.06
CA GLU A 171 24.47 -1.37 -19.87
C GLU A 171 23.99 -1.74 -21.27
N PHE A 172 22.98 -1.04 -21.77
CA PHE A 172 22.33 -1.31 -23.03
C PHE A 172 22.04 0.00 -23.79
N TYR A 173 21.96 -0.13 -25.11
CA TYR A 173 21.66 0.97 -26.03
C TYR A 173 20.34 0.67 -26.75
N GLN A 174 20.28 0.87 -28.07
CA GLN A 174 19.16 0.42 -28.92
C GLN A 174 19.24 -1.09 -29.27
N ASP A 175 20.00 -1.85 -28.50
CA ASP A 175 20.23 -3.28 -28.73
C ASP A 175 19.21 -4.11 -27.94
N ASP A 176 18.26 -4.71 -28.66
CA ASP A 176 17.22 -5.57 -28.09
C ASP A 176 17.74 -6.95 -27.63
N SER A 177 19.02 -7.28 -27.86
CA SER A 177 19.59 -8.56 -27.42
C SER A 177 19.96 -8.60 -25.94
N ILE A 178 20.07 -7.46 -25.28
CA ILE A 178 20.37 -7.39 -23.84
C ILE A 178 19.10 -7.68 -23.04
N VAL A 179 19.24 -8.58 -22.06
CA VAL A 179 18.17 -9.00 -21.19
C VAL A 179 18.33 -8.37 -19.81
N ALA A 180 17.24 -7.84 -19.28
CA ALA A 180 17.10 -7.44 -17.89
C ALA A 180 16.45 -8.56 -17.06
N ARG A 181 16.85 -8.66 -15.79
CA ARG A 181 16.36 -9.66 -14.83
C ARG A 181 15.67 -8.97 -13.68
N LEU A 182 14.48 -9.40 -13.31
CA LEU A 182 13.76 -8.96 -12.11
C LEU A 182 13.89 -10.04 -11.03
N GLY A 183 14.18 -9.63 -9.80
CA GLY A 183 14.40 -10.56 -8.70
C GLY A 183 14.74 -9.87 -7.38
N TYR A 184 15.38 -10.60 -6.47
CA TYR A 184 15.84 -10.07 -5.18
C TYR A 184 17.36 -10.18 -5.05
N LEU A 185 17.96 -9.19 -4.39
CA LEU A 185 19.40 -9.15 -4.15
C LEU A 185 19.82 -10.22 -3.15
N GLY A 186 20.92 -10.90 -3.48
CA GLY A 186 21.55 -11.84 -2.56
C GLY A 186 22.42 -11.16 -1.50
N PRO A 187 22.97 -11.95 -0.56
CA PRO A 187 23.90 -11.45 0.45
C PRO A 187 25.27 -11.05 -0.13
N SER A 188 25.50 -11.28 -1.43
CA SER A 188 26.77 -11.03 -2.09
C SER A 188 27.17 -9.55 -2.05
N PRO A 189 28.43 -9.21 -1.75
CA PRO A 189 28.93 -7.83 -1.76
C PRO A 189 28.95 -7.23 -3.17
N THR A 190 28.85 -8.07 -4.20
CA THR A 190 28.74 -7.63 -5.60
C THR A 190 27.31 -7.27 -5.98
N HIS A 191 26.34 -7.33 -5.06
CA HIS A 191 24.95 -6.92 -5.30
C HIS A 191 24.32 -7.65 -6.51
N GLN A 192 24.57 -8.94 -6.64
CA GLN A 192 23.94 -9.79 -7.65
C GLN A 192 22.58 -10.29 -7.15
N LEU A 193 21.68 -10.59 -8.09
CA LEU A 193 20.42 -11.25 -7.76
C LEU A 193 20.69 -12.68 -7.26
N SER A 194 20.12 -13.07 -6.12
CA SER A 194 20.12 -14.46 -5.66
C SER A 194 18.95 -15.24 -6.22
N GLU A 195 17.85 -14.56 -6.47
CA GLU A 195 16.62 -15.12 -7.01
C GLU A 195 16.23 -14.30 -8.23
N VAL A 196 16.12 -14.94 -9.39
CA VAL A 196 15.62 -14.34 -10.62
C VAL A 196 14.20 -14.84 -10.81
N ILE A 197 13.26 -13.91 -10.80
CA ILE A 197 11.83 -14.19 -10.94
C ILE A 197 11.44 -14.15 -12.40
N GLU A 198 11.94 -13.17 -13.15
CA GLU A 198 11.56 -12.96 -14.55
C GLU A 198 12.71 -12.34 -15.36
N THR A 199 12.69 -12.54 -16.68
CA THR A 199 13.61 -11.93 -17.65
C THR A 199 12.85 -11.24 -18.78
N PHE A 200 13.33 -10.09 -19.24
CA PHE A 200 12.70 -9.32 -20.31
C PHE A 200 13.72 -8.48 -21.09
N PRO A 201 13.40 -8.00 -22.32
CA PRO A 201 14.30 -7.13 -23.08
C PRO A 201 14.63 -5.85 -22.31
N ALA A 202 15.91 -5.51 -22.20
CA ALA A 202 16.37 -4.36 -21.41
C ALA A 202 15.85 -3.03 -21.97
N THR A 203 15.57 -2.95 -23.28
CA THR A 203 15.01 -1.76 -23.95
C THR A 203 13.66 -1.32 -23.37
N LYS A 204 12.89 -2.21 -22.74
CA LYS A 204 11.67 -1.84 -21.99
C LYS A 204 11.93 -0.89 -20.82
N LEU A 205 13.15 -0.85 -20.29
CA LEU A 205 13.48 0.07 -19.22
C LEU A 205 13.50 1.53 -19.68
N ASN A 206 13.59 1.80 -20.98
CA ASN A 206 13.57 3.17 -21.50
C ASN A 206 12.26 3.91 -21.16
N ASP A 207 11.17 3.20 -20.95
CA ASP A 207 9.87 3.78 -20.61
C ASP A 207 9.77 4.20 -19.13
N ILE A 208 10.59 3.60 -18.26
CA ILE A 208 10.55 3.83 -16.81
C ILE A 208 11.76 4.61 -16.29
N LEU A 209 12.87 4.62 -17.04
CA LEU A 209 14.08 5.30 -16.65
C LEU A 209 13.90 6.83 -16.73
N PRO A 210 14.54 7.59 -15.82
CA PRO A 210 14.55 9.04 -15.92
C PRO A 210 15.10 9.48 -17.29
N GLN A 211 14.34 10.34 -17.98
CA GLN A 211 14.66 10.92 -19.29
C GLN A 211 15.92 11.78 -19.19
N THR A 212 17.06 11.10 -19.27
CA THR A 212 18.42 11.64 -19.18
C THR A 212 19.13 11.21 -20.46
N GLY A 213 20.11 11.99 -20.93
CA GLY A 213 20.85 11.67 -22.15
C GLY A 213 21.62 10.35 -22.15
N TRP A 214 21.59 9.59 -21.05
CA TRP A 214 22.36 8.37 -20.82
C TRP A 214 21.51 7.10 -20.66
N LEU A 215 20.16 7.19 -20.52
CA LEU A 215 19.22 6.05 -20.39
C LEU A 215 19.84 4.74 -19.80
N GLY A 216 19.94 3.68 -20.61
CA GLY A 216 20.52 2.38 -20.25
C GLY A 216 22.05 2.29 -20.37
N SER A 217 22.72 3.32 -20.89
CA SER A 217 24.13 3.28 -21.26
C SER A 217 25.07 3.78 -20.16
N ARG A 218 24.64 3.67 -18.89
CA ARG A 218 25.42 4.17 -17.76
C ARG A 218 25.25 3.33 -16.52
N THR A 219 26.38 2.96 -15.93
CA THR A 219 26.43 2.24 -14.66
C THR A 219 25.87 3.11 -13.55
N ARG A 220 24.75 2.68 -12.97
CA ARG A 220 24.07 3.35 -11.86
C ARG A 220 23.12 2.42 -11.13
N TRP A 221 22.84 2.77 -9.88
CA TRP A 221 21.78 2.18 -9.08
C TRP A 221 20.75 3.26 -8.79
N MET A 222 19.50 3.03 -9.17
CA MET A 222 18.37 3.90 -8.84
C MET A 222 17.39 3.16 -7.94
N VAL A 223 16.66 3.91 -7.11
CA VAL A 223 15.45 3.44 -6.46
C VAL A 223 14.29 4.25 -7.03
N LEU A 224 13.29 3.55 -7.58
CA LEU A 224 12.14 4.17 -8.21
C LEU A 224 10.87 3.79 -7.45
N ALA A 225 9.88 4.67 -7.49
CA ALA A 225 8.56 4.41 -6.94
C ALA A 225 7.67 3.68 -7.96
N GLY A 226 6.84 2.77 -7.47
CA GLY A 226 5.90 1.98 -8.26
C GLY A 226 6.14 0.48 -8.15
N ASP A 227 5.31 -0.28 -8.87
CA ASP A 227 5.37 -1.73 -8.93
C ASP A 227 6.17 -2.17 -10.17
N PRO A 228 7.38 -2.75 -10.03
CA PRO A 228 8.19 -3.16 -11.18
C PRO A 228 7.51 -4.23 -12.03
N TYR A 229 6.66 -5.08 -11.45
CA TYR A 229 5.94 -6.12 -12.19
C TYR A 229 4.88 -5.53 -13.12
N ARG A 230 4.25 -4.42 -12.70
CA ARG A 230 3.31 -3.66 -13.55
C ARG A 230 4.04 -2.76 -14.54
N LEU A 231 5.11 -2.08 -14.10
CA LEU A 231 5.82 -1.08 -14.89
C LEU A 231 6.62 -1.67 -16.06
N VAL A 232 7.20 -2.86 -15.88
CA VAL A 232 7.93 -3.54 -16.96
C VAL A 232 6.98 -4.15 -18.00
N GLY A 233 5.69 -4.31 -17.67
CA GLY A 233 4.63 -4.67 -18.61
C GLY A 233 4.96 -5.88 -19.48
N ASN A 234 4.62 -7.09 -19.01
CA ASN A 234 4.23 -8.27 -19.83
C ASN A 234 4.23 -9.59 -19.01
N VAL A 235 3.92 -9.57 -17.72
CA VAL A 235 3.70 -10.84 -16.98
C VAL A 235 2.49 -11.61 -17.54
N GLN A 236 1.60 -10.97 -18.31
CA GLN A 236 0.51 -11.67 -19.02
C GLN A 236 0.96 -12.38 -20.31
N GLU A 237 2.00 -11.93 -21.02
CA GLU A 237 2.42 -12.58 -22.28
C GLU A 237 3.32 -13.80 -22.07
N ASN A 238 4.10 -13.83 -20.97
CA ASN A 238 4.89 -15.01 -20.57
C ASN A 238 4.12 -15.96 -19.63
N TYR A 239 2.90 -15.61 -19.24
CA TYR A 239 2.00 -16.56 -18.58
C TYR A 239 1.54 -17.58 -19.62
N GLN A 240 2.30 -18.66 -19.77
CA GLN A 240 1.72 -19.88 -20.33
C GLN A 240 0.68 -20.37 -19.32
N ALA A 241 -0.58 -20.00 -19.56
CA ALA A 241 -1.70 -20.55 -18.81
C ALA A 241 -1.53 -22.06 -18.79
N ILE A 242 -1.44 -22.63 -17.58
CA ILE A 242 -1.31 -24.07 -17.40
C ILE A 242 -2.48 -24.68 -18.18
N GLN A 243 -2.17 -25.35 -19.29
CA GLN A 243 -3.14 -26.02 -20.16
C GLN A 243 -3.62 -27.29 -19.46
N ASN A 244 -4.28 -27.12 -18.32
CA ASN A 244 -4.89 -28.18 -17.56
C ASN A 244 -6.40 -27.91 -17.54
N PRO A 245 -7.24 -28.84 -18.01
CA PRO A 245 -8.69 -28.66 -18.03
C PRO A 245 -9.31 -28.49 -16.63
N ALA A 246 -8.58 -28.80 -15.56
CA ALA A 246 -8.99 -28.52 -14.18
C ALA A 246 -8.78 -27.05 -13.76
N VAL A 247 -8.05 -26.24 -14.55
CA VAL A 247 -7.80 -24.83 -14.25
C VAL A 247 -8.99 -24.00 -14.72
N ILE A 248 -9.52 -23.18 -13.81
CA ILE A 248 -10.60 -22.25 -14.09
C ILE A 248 -10.14 -21.23 -15.13
N GLN A 249 -10.86 -21.15 -16.25
CA GLN A 249 -10.58 -20.21 -17.32
C GLN A 249 -11.47 -18.98 -17.15
N PHE A 250 -10.86 -17.82 -16.93
CA PHE A 250 -11.59 -16.55 -16.96
C PHE A 250 -11.69 -16.03 -18.41
N PRO A 251 -12.85 -15.47 -18.80
CA PRO A 251 -13.01 -14.86 -20.11
C PRO A 251 -12.14 -13.60 -20.21
N GLN A 252 -11.61 -13.30 -21.39
CA GLN A 252 -10.91 -12.05 -21.63
C GLN A 252 -11.93 -10.95 -21.93
N LEU A 253 -12.23 -10.11 -20.92
CA LEU A 253 -13.18 -9.00 -21.03
C LEU A 253 -12.54 -7.68 -20.62
N PRO A 254 -12.82 -6.57 -21.32
CA PRO A 254 -12.42 -5.26 -20.85
C PRO A 254 -13.18 -4.91 -19.57
N VAL A 255 -12.49 -4.26 -18.64
CA VAL A 255 -13.09 -3.79 -17.38
C VAL A 255 -13.99 -2.59 -17.68
N ASN A 256 -15.24 -2.66 -17.21
CA ASN A 256 -16.15 -1.52 -17.19
C ASN A 256 -15.87 -0.70 -15.93
N GLU A 257 -15.23 0.46 -16.11
CA GLU A 257 -14.81 1.37 -15.04
C GLU A 257 -15.97 1.93 -14.19
N LYS A 258 -17.21 1.78 -14.66
CA LYS A 258 -18.41 2.24 -13.94
C LYS A 258 -19.26 1.10 -13.41
N GLN A 259 -18.81 -0.15 -13.49
CA GLN A 259 -19.60 -1.30 -13.05
C GLN A 259 -19.13 -1.85 -11.70
N ILE A 260 -20.10 -2.08 -10.82
CA ILE A 260 -19.96 -2.84 -9.58
C ILE A 260 -20.65 -4.19 -9.78
N ALA A 261 -19.91 -5.28 -9.60
CA ALA A 261 -20.54 -6.59 -9.43
C ALA A 261 -21.01 -6.73 -7.98
N VAL A 262 -22.21 -7.28 -7.80
CA VAL A 262 -22.75 -7.58 -6.48
C VAL A 262 -22.87 -9.09 -6.32
N MET A 263 -22.05 -9.63 -5.42
CA MET A 263 -22.04 -11.04 -5.05
C MET A 263 -22.85 -11.23 -3.77
N MET A 264 -23.98 -11.91 -3.91
CA MET A 264 -24.89 -12.19 -2.82
C MET A 264 -25.41 -13.61 -2.98
N PRO A 265 -25.87 -14.27 -1.90
CA PRO A 265 -26.57 -15.53 -2.04
C PRO A 265 -27.83 -15.38 -2.92
N PHE A 266 -27.95 -16.21 -3.96
CA PHE A 266 -29.13 -16.22 -4.83
C PHE A 266 -29.57 -17.67 -5.12
N ASN A 267 -30.85 -17.96 -4.90
CA ASN A 267 -31.61 -19.16 -5.31
C ASN A 267 -33.09 -18.94 -4.93
N ASP A 268 -33.95 -19.94 -5.15
CA ASP A 268 -35.40 -19.86 -4.87
C ASP A 268 -35.74 -19.54 -3.39
N SER A 269 -34.79 -19.71 -2.47
CA SER A 269 -34.94 -19.40 -1.04
C SER A 269 -34.50 -17.98 -0.66
N TYR A 270 -33.93 -17.21 -1.60
CA TYR A 270 -33.48 -15.83 -1.40
C TYR A 270 -34.37 -14.82 -2.13
N LEU A 271 -34.33 -13.56 -1.67
CA LEU A 271 -35.13 -12.49 -2.25
C LEU A 271 -34.66 -12.13 -3.67
N THR A 272 -35.61 -11.85 -4.55
CA THR A 272 -35.33 -11.32 -5.88
C THR A 272 -34.66 -9.95 -5.80
N PRO A 273 -33.95 -9.47 -6.85
CA PRO A 273 -33.30 -8.17 -6.81
C PRO A 273 -34.28 -7.02 -6.51
N SER A 274 -35.53 -7.16 -6.95
CA SER A 274 -36.61 -6.20 -6.68
C SER A 274 -37.16 -6.22 -5.26
N GLU A 275 -36.86 -7.24 -4.46
CA GLU A 275 -37.40 -7.43 -3.12
C GLU A 275 -36.33 -7.33 -2.03
N ASP A 276 -35.07 -7.54 -2.38
CA ASP A 276 -33.94 -7.54 -1.47
C ASP A 276 -33.56 -6.11 -1.01
N PRO A 277 -33.75 -5.75 0.27
CA PRO A 277 -33.43 -4.41 0.78
C PRO A 277 -31.93 -4.14 0.83
N VAL A 278 -31.09 -5.17 1.04
CA VAL A 278 -29.62 -5.02 1.06
C VAL A 278 -29.13 -4.72 -0.36
N TYR A 279 -29.62 -5.46 -1.36
CA TYR A 279 -29.27 -5.19 -2.75
C TYR A 279 -29.69 -3.78 -3.19
N LYS A 280 -30.88 -3.32 -2.80
CA LYS A 280 -31.35 -1.95 -3.09
C LYS A 280 -30.47 -0.88 -2.47
N ALA A 281 -30.00 -1.08 -1.24
CA ALA A 281 -29.06 -0.18 -0.58
C ALA A 281 -27.73 -0.11 -1.34
N ILE A 282 -27.17 -1.25 -1.72
CA ILE A 282 -25.93 -1.32 -2.53
C ILE A 282 -26.12 -0.59 -3.87
N LYS A 283 -27.24 -0.83 -4.55
CA LYS A 283 -27.55 -0.18 -5.83
C LYS A 283 -27.68 1.34 -5.68
N THR A 284 -28.39 1.80 -4.66
CA THR A 284 -28.55 3.22 -4.36
C THR A 284 -27.20 3.89 -4.06
N ALA A 285 -26.34 3.22 -3.28
CA ALA A 285 -25.00 3.71 -2.98
C ALA A 285 -24.12 3.79 -4.24
N GLY A 286 -24.19 2.76 -5.10
CA GLY A 286 -23.52 2.74 -6.40
C GLY A 286 -23.95 3.91 -7.29
N GLU A 287 -25.26 4.13 -7.44
CA GLU A 287 -25.82 5.22 -8.24
C GLU A 287 -25.40 6.60 -7.71
N GLN A 288 -25.40 6.79 -6.37
CA GLN A 288 -24.93 8.02 -5.72
C GLN A 288 -23.44 8.29 -5.96
N ALA A 289 -22.63 7.25 -6.08
CA ALA A 289 -21.20 7.31 -6.38
C ALA A 289 -20.88 7.28 -7.89
N GLY A 290 -21.90 7.22 -8.77
CA GLY A 290 -21.71 7.25 -10.22
C GLY A 290 -21.41 5.89 -10.89
N PHE A 291 -21.69 4.79 -10.18
CA PHE A 291 -21.56 3.42 -10.68
C PHE A 291 -22.92 2.79 -11.02
N SER A 292 -22.86 1.70 -11.79
CA SER A 292 -23.96 0.78 -12.06
C SER A 292 -23.70 -0.56 -11.38
N CYS A 293 -24.61 -0.97 -10.50
CA CYS A 293 -24.55 -2.26 -9.82
C CYS A 293 -25.26 -3.34 -10.63
N VAL A 294 -24.65 -4.52 -10.72
CA VAL A 294 -25.22 -5.71 -11.37
C VAL A 294 -25.06 -6.90 -10.45
N ARG A 295 -26.18 -7.56 -10.09
CA ARG A 295 -26.18 -8.81 -9.33
C ARG A 295 -26.07 -10.01 -10.28
N ALA A 296 -25.44 -11.09 -9.82
CA ALA A 296 -25.19 -12.27 -10.65
C ALA A 296 -26.45 -12.88 -11.28
N ASP A 297 -27.59 -12.89 -10.57
CA ASP A 297 -28.87 -13.43 -11.05
C ASP A 297 -29.66 -12.49 -11.99
N GLU A 298 -29.21 -11.25 -12.18
CA GLU A 298 -29.76 -10.34 -13.20
C GLU A 298 -29.23 -10.64 -14.60
N ILE A 299 -28.15 -11.42 -14.69
CA ILE A 299 -27.55 -11.84 -15.96
C ILE A 299 -28.39 -12.97 -16.55
N ARG A 300 -29.31 -12.62 -17.45
CA ARG A 300 -30.15 -13.59 -18.17
C ARG A 300 -29.45 -14.06 -19.44
N THR A 301 -28.55 -15.02 -19.32
CA THR A 301 -27.94 -15.68 -20.48
C THR A 301 -28.27 -17.17 -20.51
N PRO A 302 -28.18 -17.84 -21.68
CA PRO A 302 -28.33 -19.29 -21.77
C PRO A 302 -27.06 -20.06 -21.33
N THR A 303 -26.03 -19.38 -20.80
CA THR A 303 -24.78 -20.03 -20.35
C THR A 303 -24.85 -20.49 -18.89
N ASP A 304 -23.88 -21.31 -18.46
CA ASP A 304 -23.81 -21.77 -17.06
C ASP A 304 -23.68 -20.57 -16.12
N ILE A 305 -24.40 -20.60 -14.98
CA ILE A 305 -24.36 -19.55 -13.95
C ILE A 305 -22.91 -19.25 -13.54
N LYS A 306 -22.03 -20.26 -13.53
CA LYS A 306 -20.61 -20.09 -13.21
C LYS A 306 -19.89 -19.21 -14.23
N ASP A 307 -20.19 -19.37 -15.52
CA ASP A 307 -19.58 -18.57 -16.59
C ASP A 307 -19.99 -17.10 -16.46
N ASP A 308 -21.24 -16.85 -16.09
CA ASP A 308 -21.74 -15.48 -15.90
C ASP A 308 -21.12 -14.79 -14.70
N ILE A 309 -20.89 -15.52 -13.59
CA ILE A 309 -20.14 -15.01 -12.44
C ILE A 309 -18.70 -14.64 -12.85
N PHE A 310 -18.02 -15.49 -13.63
CA PHE A 310 -16.65 -15.19 -14.08
C PHE A 310 -16.61 -13.98 -15.01
N LYS A 311 -17.57 -13.86 -15.95
CA LYS A 311 -17.71 -12.65 -16.78
C LYS A 311 -17.97 -11.41 -15.94
N LEU A 312 -18.83 -11.53 -14.92
CA LEU A 312 -19.20 -10.43 -14.05
C LEU A 312 -18.01 -9.95 -13.21
N ILE A 313 -17.24 -10.88 -12.64
CA ILE A 313 -15.96 -10.56 -11.96
C ILE A 313 -15.03 -9.84 -12.92
N GLU A 314 -14.88 -10.38 -14.13
CA GLU A 314 -13.84 -9.89 -15.03
C GLU A 314 -14.17 -8.56 -15.70
N GLY A 315 -15.46 -8.32 -15.95
CA GLY A 315 -15.97 -7.08 -16.52
C GLY A 315 -16.19 -5.95 -15.51
N SER A 316 -16.10 -6.20 -14.20
CA SER A 316 -16.40 -5.17 -13.18
C SER A 316 -15.15 -4.56 -12.55
N LYS A 317 -15.18 -3.27 -12.25
CA LYS A 317 -14.08 -2.58 -11.56
C LYS A 317 -14.05 -2.93 -10.07
N ILE A 318 -15.24 -2.94 -9.46
CA ILE A 318 -15.45 -3.13 -8.03
C ILE A 318 -16.38 -4.33 -7.83
N ILE A 319 -16.14 -5.08 -6.76
CA ILE A 319 -16.97 -6.18 -6.31
C ILE A 319 -17.49 -5.84 -4.91
N VAL A 320 -18.79 -5.86 -4.71
CA VAL A 320 -19.41 -5.84 -3.37
C VAL A 320 -19.84 -7.25 -3.03
N ALA A 321 -19.35 -7.79 -1.91
CA ALA A 321 -19.63 -9.17 -1.50
C ALA A 321 -20.39 -9.21 -0.17
N ASP A 322 -21.62 -9.72 -0.19
CA ASP A 322 -22.42 -9.92 1.03
C ASP A 322 -22.09 -11.25 1.69
N LEU A 323 -21.32 -11.17 2.76
CA LEU A 323 -20.83 -12.33 3.52
C LEU A 323 -21.85 -12.83 4.56
N SER A 324 -23.01 -12.16 4.62
CA SER A 324 -24.15 -12.54 5.43
C SER A 324 -24.53 -14.01 5.26
N GLY A 325 -24.87 -14.66 6.36
CA GLY A 325 -25.24 -16.07 6.47
C GLY A 325 -24.09 -17.04 6.24
N GLY A 326 -22.85 -16.56 6.06
CA GLY A 326 -21.69 -17.43 5.85
C GLY A 326 -21.75 -18.25 4.56
N ASN A 327 -22.37 -17.73 3.50
CA ASN A 327 -22.57 -18.51 2.27
C ASN A 327 -21.23 -18.81 1.56
N ARG A 328 -20.83 -20.08 1.57
CA ARG A 328 -19.54 -20.55 1.01
C ARG A 328 -19.30 -20.15 -0.45
N ASN A 329 -20.34 -20.01 -1.27
CA ASN A 329 -20.18 -19.59 -2.66
C ASN A 329 -19.71 -18.14 -2.74
N VAL A 330 -20.29 -17.24 -1.94
CA VAL A 330 -19.89 -15.83 -1.94
C VAL A 330 -18.45 -15.67 -1.48
N TYR A 331 -18.01 -16.42 -0.46
CA TYR A 331 -16.59 -16.44 -0.04
C TYR A 331 -15.67 -16.94 -1.15
N TYR A 332 -16.08 -17.96 -1.88
CA TYR A 332 -15.32 -18.50 -3.01
C TYR A 332 -15.20 -17.47 -4.14
N GLU A 333 -16.30 -16.82 -4.53
CA GLU A 333 -16.35 -15.77 -5.54
C GLU A 333 -15.52 -14.54 -5.13
N MET A 334 -15.58 -14.16 -3.86
CA MET A 334 -14.75 -13.11 -3.27
C MET A 334 -13.25 -13.45 -3.38
N GLY A 335 -12.87 -14.69 -3.07
CA GLY A 335 -11.49 -15.17 -3.24
C GLY A 335 -11.02 -15.14 -4.69
N LEU A 336 -11.89 -15.51 -5.64
CA LEU A 336 -11.62 -15.39 -7.07
C LEU A 336 -11.45 -13.92 -7.49
N ALA A 337 -12.32 -13.02 -7.05
CA ALA A 337 -12.20 -11.60 -7.32
C ALA A 337 -10.87 -11.01 -6.82
N HIS A 338 -10.45 -11.38 -5.61
CA HIS A 338 -9.13 -11.02 -5.09
C HIS A 338 -7.99 -11.53 -5.96
N ALA A 339 -8.04 -12.80 -6.37
CA ALA A 339 -7.04 -13.40 -7.25
C ALA A 339 -6.98 -12.73 -8.64
N ARG A 340 -8.09 -12.13 -9.10
CA ARG A 340 -8.16 -11.33 -10.32
C ARG A 340 -7.78 -9.86 -10.14
N GLY A 341 -7.36 -9.45 -8.94
CA GLY A 341 -6.90 -8.09 -8.64
C GLY A 341 -8.04 -7.05 -8.58
N ARG A 342 -9.27 -7.48 -8.30
CA ARG A 342 -10.43 -6.58 -8.17
C ARG A 342 -10.43 -5.87 -6.83
N ILE A 343 -11.00 -4.66 -6.81
CA ILE A 343 -11.32 -3.97 -5.56
C ILE A 343 -12.55 -4.65 -4.97
N VAL A 344 -12.39 -5.29 -3.82
CA VAL A 344 -13.47 -6.01 -3.13
C VAL A 344 -13.87 -5.24 -1.88
N ILE A 345 -15.16 -4.98 -1.73
CA ILE A 345 -15.78 -4.36 -0.57
C ILE A 345 -16.70 -5.40 0.09
N PRO A 346 -16.26 -6.07 1.16
CA PRO A 346 -17.13 -6.98 1.89
C PRO A 346 -18.16 -6.21 2.70
N ILE A 347 -19.37 -6.74 2.76
CA ILE A 347 -20.42 -6.31 3.68
C ILE A 347 -20.91 -7.51 4.50
N SER A 348 -21.40 -7.26 5.71
CA SER A 348 -21.93 -8.32 6.57
C SER A 348 -22.96 -7.79 7.56
N GLY A 349 -23.93 -8.62 7.92
CA GLY A 349 -24.72 -8.42 9.14
C GLY A 349 -23.80 -8.27 10.35
N ASP A 350 -24.12 -7.35 11.25
CA ASP A 350 -23.35 -7.08 12.48
C ASP A 350 -23.48 -8.18 13.54
N ASP A 351 -24.52 -9.01 13.42
CA ASP A 351 -24.78 -10.19 14.24
C ASP A 351 -23.90 -11.38 13.86
N GLU A 352 -23.09 -11.26 12.81
CA GLU A 352 -22.33 -12.36 12.24
C GLU A 352 -20.86 -12.35 12.62
N LYS A 353 -20.33 -13.54 12.91
CA LYS A 353 -18.91 -13.73 13.18
C LYS A 353 -18.19 -14.14 11.90
N LEU A 354 -17.46 -13.21 11.30
CA LEU A 354 -16.62 -13.48 10.14
C LEU A 354 -15.48 -14.46 10.49
N PRO A 355 -15.08 -15.35 9.56
CA PRO A 355 -13.89 -16.18 9.70
C PRO A 355 -12.62 -15.35 9.97
N PHE A 356 -11.71 -15.89 10.79
CA PHE A 356 -10.47 -15.20 11.17
C PHE A 356 -9.64 -14.74 9.96
N ASP A 357 -9.62 -15.55 8.89
CA ASP A 357 -8.85 -15.31 7.67
C ASP A 357 -9.28 -14.05 6.91
N ILE A 358 -10.48 -13.49 7.17
CA ILE A 358 -10.95 -12.26 6.52
C ILE A 358 -11.08 -11.08 7.50
N GLY A 359 -10.78 -11.27 8.78
CA GLY A 359 -10.92 -10.24 9.82
C GLY A 359 -10.00 -9.02 9.63
N HIS A 360 -8.95 -9.16 8.82
CA HIS A 360 -8.06 -8.06 8.45
C HIS A 360 -8.61 -7.20 7.29
N ILE A 361 -9.61 -7.71 6.55
CA ILE A 361 -10.27 -6.99 5.46
C ILE A 361 -11.33 -6.08 6.06
N ARG A 362 -11.24 -4.77 5.76
CA ARG A 362 -12.24 -3.79 6.21
C ARG A 362 -13.61 -4.15 5.62
N THR A 363 -14.50 -4.63 6.48
CA THR A 363 -15.87 -5.02 6.14
C THR A 363 -16.85 -3.95 6.61
N VAL A 364 -17.83 -3.62 5.79
CA VAL A 364 -18.93 -2.72 6.19
C VAL A 364 -19.99 -3.56 6.91
N PHE A 365 -20.14 -3.35 8.22
CA PHE A 365 -21.15 -4.03 9.01
C PHE A 365 -22.46 -3.23 9.01
N PHE A 366 -23.60 -3.91 8.99
CA PHE A 366 -24.92 -3.28 8.99
C PHE A 366 -25.96 -4.10 9.76
N HIS A 367 -26.98 -3.40 10.27
CA HIS A 367 -28.18 -4.05 10.81
C HIS A 367 -29.22 -4.26 9.70
N ARG A 368 -30.01 -5.33 9.79
CA ARG A 368 -31.06 -5.64 8.79
C ARG A 368 -32.38 -4.89 9.00
N ASP A 369 -32.45 -3.98 9.97
CA ASP A 369 -33.60 -3.08 10.14
C ASP A 369 -33.54 -1.88 9.18
N LEU A 370 -34.61 -1.09 9.12
CA LEU A 370 -34.71 0.04 8.19
C LEU A 370 -33.56 1.06 8.36
N HIS A 371 -33.17 1.37 9.60
CA HIS A 371 -32.11 2.33 9.87
C HIS A 371 -30.72 1.76 9.52
N GLY A 372 -30.50 0.47 9.75
CA GLY A 372 -29.27 -0.21 9.37
C GLY A 372 -29.06 -0.27 7.86
N ILE A 373 -30.12 -0.46 7.08
CA ILE A 373 -30.07 -0.46 5.60
C ILE A 373 -29.78 0.97 5.05
N GLU A 374 -30.34 2.01 5.67
CA GLU A 374 -29.96 3.40 5.35
C GLU A 374 -28.49 3.69 5.71
N GLY A 375 -28.03 3.19 6.86
CA GLY A 375 -26.64 3.25 7.30
C GLY A 375 -25.69 2.57 6.31
N LEU A 376 -26.03 1.35 5.86
CA LEU A 376 -25.29 0.61 4.84
C LEU A 376 -25.14 1.43 3.56
N THR A 377 -26.23 2.06 3.10
CA THR A 377 -26.21 2.91 1.90
C THR A 377 -25.21 4.05 2.06
N ARG A 378 -25.28 4.79 3.18
CA ARG A 378 -24.38 5.91 3.47
C ARG A 378 -22.92 5.47 3.53
N ASP A 379 -22.64 4.41 4.26
CA ASP A 379 -21.28 3.96 4.52
C ASP A 379 -20.65 3.37 3.23
N LEU A 380 -21.43 2.62 2.44
CA LEU A 380 -21.01 2.18 1.10
C LEU A 380 -20.75 3.36 0.16
N THR A 381 -21.61 4.39 0.13
CA THR A 381 -21.38 5.57 -0.72
C THR A 381 -20.04 6.25 -0.37
N GLN A 382 -19.69 6.35 0.92
CA GLN A 382 -18.40 6.89 1.35
C GLN A 382 -17.23 6.03 0.89
N VAL A 383 -17.33 4.70 1.05
CA VAL A 383 -16.29 3.77 0.61
C VAL A 383 -16.12 3.83 -0.91
N LEU A 384 -17.21 3.82 -1.67
CA LEU A 384 -17.21 3.90 -3.14
C LEU A 384 -16.57 5.20 -3.64
N ASN A 385 -16.88 6.34 -3.02
CA ASN A 385 -16.26 7.62 -3.37
C ASN A 385 -14.76 7.67 -3.06
N ALA A 386 -14.27 6.87 -2.10
CA ALA A 386 -12.85 6.79 -1.78
C ALA A 386 -12.05 5.91 -2.76
N VAL A 387 -12.72 5.01 -3.49
CA VAL A 387 -12.10 4.11 -4.48
C VAL A 387 -12.40 4.51 -5.94
N SER A 388 -13.19 5.55 -6.13
CA SER A 388 -13.46 6.21 -7.43
C SER A 388 -12.30 7.09 -7.85
#